data_AF-A0A270BEV9-F1
#
_entry.id   AF-A0A270BEV9-F1
#
_cell.length_a   1.000
_cell.length_b   1.000
_cell.length_c   1.000
_cell.angle_alpha   90.00
_cell.angle_beta   90.00
_cell.angle_gamma   90.00
#
_symmetry.space_group_name_H-M   'P 1'
#
loop_
_entity.id
_entity.type
_entity.pdbx_description
1 polymer ?
#
loop_
_entity_poly.entity_id
_entity_poly.type
_entity_poly.pdbx_seq_one_letter_code
_entity_poly.pdbx_strand_id
1 'polypeptide(L)' 'MLLSDVTITISDIRKLYCAAGARRWFQQYGLNFTDFLQNGISAPDLLATNDALAQNVVAAKIEREGLTIDG' A
#
# COMPACT_ATOMS: atom_id res chain seq x y z
N MET A 1 -2.25 14.91 -9.97
CA MET A 1 -2.14 14.51 -8.55
C MET A 1 -1.07 13.43 -8.50
N LEU A 2 -0.05 13.59 -7.65
CA LEU A 2 1.16 12.76 -7.69
C LEU A 2 0.96 11.44 -6.92
N LEU A 3 1.71 10.41 -7.29
CA LEU A 3 1.72 9.11 -6.59
C LEU A 3 2.04 9.25 -5.08
N SER A 4 2.81 10.27 -4.71
CA SER A 4 3.15 10.58 -3.32
C SER A 4 1.97 11.03 -2.46
N ASP A 5 0.85 11.42 -3.05
CA ASP A 5 -0.37 11.78 -2.31
C ASP A 5 -1.25 10.54 -2.02
N VAL A 6 -0.98 9.42 -2.69
CA VAL A 6 -1.77 8.19 -2.56
C VAL A 6 -1.41 7.49 -1.25
N THR A 7 -2.26 7.65 -0.25
CA THR A 7 -2.12 6.93 1.03
C THR A 7 -2.86 5.59 0.98
N ILE A 8 -2.11 4.52 1.19
CA ILE A 8 -2.63 3.16 1.31
C ILE A 8 -3.01 2.91 2.77
N THR A 9 -4.21 2.36 2.97
CA THR A 9 -4.71 1.99 4.30
C THR A 9 -4.98 0.50 4.40
N ILE A 10 -5.15 -0.01 5.62
CA ILE A 10 -5.50 -1.41 5.86
C ILE A 10 -6.79 -1.82 5.13
N SER A 11 -7.72 -0.90 4.90
CA SER A 11 -8.97 -1.15 4.19
C SER A 11 -8.75 -1.45 2.71
N ASP A 12 -7.69 -0.88 2.11
CA ASP A 12 -7.29 -1.15 0.73
C ASP A 12 -6.58 -2.51 0.64
N ILE A 13 -5.68 -2.81 1.58
CA ILE A 13 -5.02 -4.12 1.67
C ILE A 13 -6.04 -5.23 1.88
N ARG A 14 -7.02 -5.06 2.78
CA ARG A 14 -8.03 -6.09 3.09
C ARG A 14 -8.93 -6.48 1.93
N LYS A 15 -9.00 -5.67 0.86
CA LYS A 15 -9.75 -6.00 -0.36
C LYS A 15 -9.00 -6.94 -1.28
N LEU A 16 -7.67 -6.93 -1.24
CA LEU A 16 -6.80 -7.75 -2.08
C LEU A 16 -6.21 -8.94 -1.31
N TYR A 17 -5.96 -8.79 -0.01
CA TYR A 17 -5.29 -9.76 0.83
C TYR A 17 -5.91 -9.90 2.23
N CYS A 18 -5.81 -11.09 2.81
CA CYS A 18 -6.19 -11.31 4.20
C CYS A 18 -5.26 -10.53 5.15
N ALA A 19 -5.83 -9.93 6.20
CA ALA A 19 -5.08 -9.17 7.21
C ALA A 19 -3.91 -9.96 7.85
N ALA A 20 -4.06 -11.29 7.95
CA ALA A 20 -3.01 -12.17 8.43
C ALA A 20 -1.79 -12.22 7.49
N GLY A 21 -2.01 -12.24 6.16
CA GLY A 21 -0.94 -12.23 5.17
C GLY A 21 -0.19 -10.90 5.16
N ALA A 22 -0.94 -9.80 5.16
CA ALA A 22 -0.39 -8.45 5.25
C ALA A 22 0.46 -8.26 6.52
N ARG A 23 0.00 -8.74 7.68
CA ARG A 23 0.77 -8.63 8.92
C ARG A 23 2.11 -9.37 8.84
N ARG A 24 2.12 -10.59 8.28
CA ARG A 24 3.36 -11.38 8.12
C ARG A 24 4.32 -10.72 7.13
N TRP A 25 3.76 -10.18 6.05
CA TRP A 25 4.49 -9.41 5.06
C TRP A 25 5.20 -8.21 5.71
N PHE A 26 4.47 -7.34 6.42
CA PHE A 26 5.07 -6.21 7.13
C PHE A 26 6.17 -6.64 8.12
N GLN A 27 5.98 -7.73 8.85
CA GLN A 27 7.01 -8.26 9.76
C GLN A 27 8.27 -8.74 9.01
N GLN A 28 8.12 -9.33 7.82
CA GLN A 28 9.25 -9.79 7.01
C GLN A 28 10.12 -8.62 6.52
N TYR A 29 9.47 -7.50 6.18
CA TYR A 29 10.15 -6.30 5.68
C TYR A 29 10.57 -5.33 6.80
N GLY A 30 10.32 -5.66 8.07
CA GLY A 30 10.62 -4.78 9.20
C GLY A 30 9.77 -3.51 9.24
N LEU A 31 8.62 -3.51 8.55
CA LEU A 31 7.72 -2.37 8.50
C LEU A 31 6.81 -2.32 9.73
N ASN A 32 6.55 -1.11 10.22
CA ASN A 32 5.68 -0.91 11.38
C ASN A 32 4.20 -1.03 11.01
N PHE A 33 3.63 -2.22 11.21
CA PHE A 33 2.21 -2.47 10.97
C PHE A 33 1.29 -1.60 11.83
N THR A 34 1.71 -1.29 13.07
CA THR A 34 0.94 -0.42 13.97
C THR A 34 0.87 1.01 13.47
N ASP A 35 2.00 1.55 12.99
CA ASP A 35 2.05 2.90 12.42
C ASP A 35 1.21 2.98 11.14
N PHE A 36 1.31 1.96 10.28
CA PHE A 36 0.45 1.81 9.11
C PHE A 36 -1.05 1.76 9.44
N LEU A 37 -1.45 1.16 10.57
CA LEU A 37 -2.86 1.12 10.98
C LEU A 37 -3.39 2.49 11.43
N GLN A 38 -2.52 3.36 11.95
CA GLN A 38 -2.88 4.68 12.46
C GLN A 38 -2.76 5.77 11.41
N ASN A 39 -1.63 5.81 10.70
CA ASN A 39 -1.25 6.87 9.75
C ASN A 39 -1.42 6.43 8.28
N GLY A 40 -1.48 5.13 8.00
CA GLY A 40 -1.35 4.61 6.64
C GLY A 40 0.10 4.63 6.16
N ILE A 41 0.31 4.33 4.89
CA ILE A 41 1.64 4.43 4.24
C ILE A 41 1.47 4.98 2.84
N SER A 42 2.39 5.83 2.40
CA SER A 42 2.38 6.38 1.06
C SER A 42 2.63 5.26 0.03
N ALA A 43 1.99 5.34 -1.13
CA ALA A 43 2.25 4.46 -2.25
C ALA A 43 3.74 4.34 -2.62
N PRO A 44 4.55 5.43 -2.70
CA PRO A 44 5.98 5.30 -2.99
C PRO A 44 6.76 4.55 -1.90
N ASP A 45 6.45 4.76 -0.61
CA ASP A 45 7.08 4.04 0.50
C ASP A 45 6.73 2.55 0.45
N LEU A 46 5.47 2.23 0.10
CA LEU A 46 5.05 0.86 -0.12
C LEU A 46 5.77 0.24 -1.31
N LEU A 47 5.88 0.97 -2.44
CA LEU A 47 6.59 0.51 -3.64
C LEU A 47 8.10 0.36 -3.42
N ALA A 48 8.69 1.09 -2.48
CA ALA A 48 10.10 0.96 -2.13
C ALA A 48 10.45 -0.41 -1.53
N THR A 49 9.46 -1.15 -1.00
CA THR A 49 9.63 -2.56 -0.61
C THR A 49 9.91 -3.48 -1.80
N ASN A 50 9.64 -3.02 -3.02
CA ASN A 50 9.78 -3.75 -4.28
C ASN A 50 9.05 -5.10 -4.28
N ASP A 51 7.91 -5.16 -3.59
CA ASP A 51 7.08 -6.36 -3.48
C ASP A 51 5.91 -6.31 -4.47
N ALA A 52 5.58 -7.45 -5.06
CA ALA A 52 4.43 -7.58 -5.96
C ALA A 52 3.11 -7.22 -5.26
N LEU A 53 3.01 -7.47 -3.95
CA LEU A 53 1.84 -7.17 -3.15
C LEU A 53 1.66 -5.66 -2.99
N ALA A 54 2.74 -4.93 -2.72
CA ALA A 54 2.73 -3.48 -2.67
C ALA A 54 2.28 -2.87 -4.01
N GLN A 55 2.83 -3.37 -5.12
CA GLN A 55 2.47 -2.93 -6.47
C GLN A 55 0.98 -3.15 -6.77
N ASN A 56 0.42 -4.32 -6.43
CA ASN A 56 -1.00 -4.61 -6.65
C ASN A 56 -1.92 -3.70 -5.84
N VAL A 57 -1.59 -3.44 -4.57
CA VAL A 57 -2.39 -2.56 -3.71
C VAL A 57 -2.38 -1.12 -4.22
N VAL A 58 -1.21 -0.63 -4.62
CA VAL A 58 -1.07 0.71 -5.19
C VAL A 58 -1.80 0.81 -6.53
N ALA A 59 -1.67 -0.18 -7.42
CA ALA A 59 -2.39 -0.22 -8.70
C ALA A 59 -3.91 -0.17 -8.50
N ALA A 60 -4.47 -1.02 -7.62
CA ALA A 60 -5.91 -1.03 -7.36
C ALA A 60 -6.42 0.28 -6.74
N LYS A 61 -5.58 0.98 -5.96
CA LYS A 61 -5.90 2.30 -5.41
C LYS A 61 -5.91 3.36 -6.50
N ILE A 62 -4.90 3.36 -7.37
CA ILE A 62 -4.79 4.26 -8.53
C ILE A 62 -6.00 4.08 -9.46
N GLU A 63 -6.35 2.84 -9.79
CA GLU A 63 -7.52 2.52 -10.63
C GLU A 63 -8.83 3.06 -10.05
N ARG A 64 -8.99 2.99 -8.72
CA ARG A 64 -10.17 3.55 -8.03
C ARG A 64 -10.25 5.06 -8.07
N GLU A 65 -9.12 5.70 -7.83
CA GLU A 65 -9.02 7.16 -7.75
C GLU A 65 -8.98 7.78 -9.16
N GLY A 66 -8.88 6.95 -10.22
CA GLY A 66 -8.76 7.41 -11.60
C GLY A 66 -7.48 8.21 -11.83
N LEU A 67 -6.43 7.93 -11.04
CA LEU A 67 -5.20 8.69 -11.08
C LEU A 67 -4.39 8.29 -12.30
N THR A 68 -4.27 9.19 -13.28
CA THR A 68 -3.28 9.05 -14.34
C THR A 68 -1.91 9.35 -13.77
N ILE A 69 -1.01 8.35 -13.83
CA ILE A 69 0.43 8.56 -13.60
C ILE A 69 0.94 9.30 -14.84
N ASP A 70 0.82 10.63 -14.84
CA ASP A 70 1.43 11.48 -15.88
C ASP A 70 2.95 11.40 -15.66
N GLY A 71 3.59 10.58 -16.48
CA GLY A 71 5.04 10.28 -16.46
C GLY A 71 5.77 11.01 -17.57
#